data_AF-K1UQ66-F1
#
_entry.id   AF-K1UQ66-F1
#
_cell.length_a   1.000
_cell.length_b   1.000
_cell.length_c   1.000
_cell.angle_alpha   90.00
_cell.angle_beta   90.00
_cell.angle_gamma   90.00
#
_symmetry.space_group_name_H-M   'P 1'
#
loop_
_entity.id
_entity.type
_entity.pdbx_description
1 polymer ?
#
loop_
_entity_poly.entity_id
_entity_poly.type
_entity_poly.pdbx_seq_one_letter_code
_entity_poly.pdbx_strand_id
1 'polypeptide(L)'
;GEFSVKCMHPCEGYDYESANDYSAVYLVEYGYFSMLMTGDAEKKAEKCIVEDANRMAGDAGESARFMSVNILKVGHHGSKGASSEEFLSYVKPRKCIDILWGR
;
A
#
# COMPACT_ATOMS: atom_id res chain seq x y z
N GLY A 1 15.55 -1.74 16.77
CA GLY A 1 14.62 -2.67 16.13
C GLY A 1 15.21 -3.09 14.81
N GLU A 2 14.82 -4.24 14.27
CA GLU A 2 15.18 -4.61 12.90
C GLU A 2 14.48 -3.67 11.92
N PHE A 3 15.19 -3.24 10.87
CA PHE A 3 14.68 -2.40 9.80
C PHE A 3 14.38 -3.28 8.58
N SER A 4 13.19 -3.15 8.01
CA SER A 4 12.82 -3.86 6.78
C SER A 4 12.13 -2.91 5.80
N VAL A 5 12.32 -3.20 4.51
CA VAL A 5 11.59 -2.57 3.41
C VAL A 5 11.11 -3.69 2.49
N LYS A 6 9.79 -3.79 2.34
CA LYS A 6 9.15 -4.74 1.43
C LYS A 6 8.50 -4.01 0.27
N CYS A 7 8.80 -4.45 -0.95
CA CYS A 7 8.10 -4.02 -2.15
C CYS A 7 6.74 -4.75 -2.23
N MET A 8 5.66 -3.99 -2.25
CA MET A 8 4.27 -4.47 -2.29
C MET A 8 3.64 -4.32 -3.69
N HIS A 9 4.16 -3.41 -4.50
CA HIS A 9 3.77 -3.19 -5.90
C HIS A 9 5.00 -2.73 -6.68
N PRO A 10 5.21 -3.17 -7.92
CA PRO A 10 4.29 -3.95 -8.75
C PRO A 10 4.10 -5.41 -8.33
N CYS A 11 2.87 -5.91 -8.50
CA CYS A 11 2.60 -7.34 -8.35
C CYS A 11 3.21 -8.15 -9.51
N GLU A 12 3.38 -9.44 -9.30
CA GLU A 12 3.83 -10.35 -10.35
C GLU A 12 2.82 -10.39 -11.51
N GLY A 13 3.32 -10.22 -12.75
CA GLY A 13 2.49 -10.24 -13.96
C GLY A 13 1.57 -9.02 -14.16
N TYR A 14 1.79 -7.93 -13.42
CA TYR A 14 0.95 -6.73 -13.53
C TYR A 14 1.11 -6.03 -14.89
N ASP A 15 -0.01 -5.83 -15.60
CA ASP A 15 -0.07 -5.13 -16.88
C ASP A 15 -0.38 -3.63 -16.66
N TYR A 16 0.53 -2.77 -17.12
CA TYR A 16 0.52 -1.34 -16.80
C TYR A 16 -0.21 -0.55 -17.90
N GLU A 17 -1.14 0.33 -17.52
CA GLU A 17 -1.86 1.20 -18.46
C GLU A 17 -1.34 2.65 -18.44
N SER A 18 -0.60 3.04 -17.38
CA SER A 18 -0.05 4.39 -17.21
C SER A 18 1.27 4.43 -16.41
N ALA A 19 1.95 5.57 -16.40
CA ALA A 19 3.13 5.79 -15.56
C ALA A 19 2.79 5.77 -14.05
N ASN A 20 1.57 6.21 -13.68
CA ASN A 20 1.11 6.19 -12.29
C ASN A 20 0.89 4.75 -11.79
N ASP A 21 0.48 3.85 -12.69
CA ASP A 21 0.35 2.41 -12.40
C ASP A 21 1.69 1.74 -12.08
N TYR A 22 2.82 2.39 -12.40
CA TYR A 22 4.16 1.92 -12.02
C TYR A 22 4.61 2.40 -10.63
N SER A 23 3.79 3.19 -9.93
CA SER A 23 4.15 3.72 -8.60
C SER A 23 4.48 2.58 -7.64
N ALA A 24 5.77 2.41 -7.33
CA ALA A 24 6.20 1.39 -6.40
C ALA A 24 5.60 1.66 -5.02
N VAL A 25 4.97 0.63 -4.45
CA VAL A 25 4.41 0.69 -3.11
C VAL A 25 5.34 -0.05 -2.16
N TYR A 26 5.76 0.63 -1.09
CA TYR A 26 6.69 0.08 -0.11
C TYR A 26 6.09 0.03 1.29
N LEU A 27 6.22 -1.12 1.94
CA LEU A 27 6.01 -1.25 3.38
C LEU A 27 7.37 -1.11 4.08
N VAL A 28 7.49 -0.08 4.92
CA VAL A 28 8.67 0.19 5.74
C VAL A 28 8.36 -0.14 7.19
N GLU A 29 9.19 -0.96 7.83
CA GLU A 29 9.02 -1.33 9.24
C GLU A 29 10.30 -1.06 10.04
N TYR A 30 10.13 -0.54 11.26
CA TYR A 30 11.22 -0.34 12.22
C TYR A 30 10.71 -0.49 13.66
N GLY A 31 10.99 -1.64 14.27
CA GLY A 31 10.44 -1.96 15.59
C GLY A 31 8.91 -1.98 15.58
N TYR A 32 8.26 -1.07 16.33
CA TYR A 32 6.80 -0.92 16.32
C TYR A 32 6.28 0.02 15.25
N PHE A 33 7.17 0.75 14.56
CA PHE A 33 6.82 1.68 13.51
C PHE A 33 6.56 0.95 12.20
N SER A 34 5.45 1.27 11.52
CA SER A 34 5.18 0.83 10.15
C SER A 34 4.57 1.94 9.29
N MET A 35 5.04 2.03 8.04
CA MET A 35 4.57 3.00 7.06
C MET A 35 4.37 2.36 5.70
N LEU A 36 3.19 2.56 5.11
CA LEU A 36 2.90 2.22 3.72
C LEU A 36 3.06 3.47 2.86
N MET A 37 4.01 3.43 1.93
CA MET A 37 4.29 4.51 0.99
C MET A 37 3.76 4.12 -0.39
N THR A 38 2.69 4.78 -0.84
CA THR A 38 1.98 4.39 -2.07
C THR A 38 2.37 5.19 -3.31
N GLY A 39 3.23 6.20 -3.19
CA GLY A 39 3.56 7.09 -4.31
C GLY A 39 2.30 7.72 -4.90
N ASP A 40 2.15 7.60 -6.22
CA ASP A 40 0.95 8.02 -6.97
C ASP A 40 0.10 6.83 -7.42
N ALA A 41 0.19 5.70 -6.70
CA ALA A 41 -0.59 4.51 -7.00
C ALA A 41 -2.10 4.82 -7.00
N GLU A 42 -2.75 4.41 -8.09
CA GLU A 42 -4.18 4.55 -8.29
C GLU A 42 -4.90 3.23 -7.96
N LYS A 43 -6.24 3.25 -8.00
CA LYS A 43 -7.11 2.12 -7.60
C LYS A 43 -6.74 0.77 -8.23
N LYS A 44 -6.18 0.74 -9.44
CA LYS A 44 -5.76 -0.50 -10.11
C LYS A 44 -4.59 -1.16 -9.36
N ALA A 45 -3.59 -0.38 -8.96
CA ALA A 45 -2.46 -0.86 -8.16
C ALA A 45 -2.93 -1.27 -6.75
N GLU A 46 -3.82 -0.49 -6.15
CA GLU A 46 -4.41 -0.81 -4.84
C GLU A 46 -5.13 -2.16 -4.83
N LYS A 47 -5.97 -2.39 -5.85
CA LYS A 47 -6.68 -3.66 -6.02
C LYS A 47 -5.70 -4.81 -6.16
N CYS A 48 -4.63 -4.62 -6.93
CA CYS A 48 -3.60 -5.63 -7.08
C CYS A 48 -2.93 -6.00 -5.75
N ILE A 49 -2.56 -5.01 -4.94
CA ILE A 49 -1.97 -5.22 -3.62
C ILE A 49 -2.91 -6.01 -2.71
N VAL A 50 -4.21 -5.68 -2.71
CA VAL A 50 -5.21 -6.40 -1.92
C VAL A 50 -5.35 -7.85 -2.39
N GLU A 51 -5.44 -8.08 -3.70
CA GLU A 51 -5.53 -9.43 -4.27
C GLU A 51 -4.29 -10.27 -3.98
N ASP A 52 -3.10 -9.71 -4.19
CA ASP A 52 -1.82 -10.41 -3.97
C ASP A 52 -1.63 -10.76 -2.49
N ALA A 53 -1.93 -9.81 -1.59
CA ALA A 53 -1.87 -10.05 -0.17
C ALA A 53 -2.91 -11.11 0.30
N ASN A 54 -4.09 -11.16 -0.34
CA ASN A 54 -5.06 -12.24 -0.09
C ASN A 54 -4.59 -13.60 -0.63
N ARG A 55 -3.91 -13.65 -1.78
CA ARG A 55 -3.31 -14.89 -2.33
C ARG A 55 -2.21 -15.43 -1.42
N MET A 56 -1.39 -14.55 -0.86
CA MET A 56 -0.34 -14.91 0.11
C MET A 56 -0.91 -15.45 1.44
N ALA A 57 -2.18 -15.18 1.76
CA ALA A 57 -2.81 -15.52 3.04
C ALA A 57 -3.47 -16.92 3.10
N GLY A 58 -3.24 -17.80 2.11
CA GLY A 58 -3.78 -19.18 2.07
C GLY A 58 -3.08 -20.20 3.00
N ASP A 59 -3.79 -21.31 3.31
CA ASP A 59 -3.52 -22.54 4.11
C ASP A 59 -2.81 -22.46 5.47
N ALA A 60 -1.90 -21.51 5.69
CA ALA A 60 -1.47 -21.15 7.03
C ALA A 60 -2.40 -20.05 7.52
N GLY A 61 -3.09 -20.24 8.65
CA GLY A 61 -3.97 -19.27 9.30
C GLY A 61 -3.27 -17.99 9.80
N GLU A 62 -2.24 -17.54 9.10
CA GLU A 62 -1.44 -16.34 9.30
C GLU A 62 -2.05 -15.12 8.57
N SER A 63 -3.39 -15.11 8.39
CA SER A 63 -4.16 -13.98 7.85
C SER A 63 -4.22 -12.75 8.80
N ALA A 64 -3.29 -12.60 9.74
CA ALA A 64 -3.42 -11.64 10.85
C ALA A 64 -2.40 -10.49 10.87
N ARG A 65 -1.49 -10.39 9.89
CA ARG A 65 -0.50 -9.30 9.82
C ARG A 65 -0.66 -8.34 8.63
N PHE A 66 -1.59 -8.60 7.71
CA PHE A 66 -1.75 -7.86 6.47
C PHE A 66 -2.98 -6.94 6.52
N MET A 67 -2.94 -5.63 6.77
CA MET A 67 -1.92 -4.71 7.27
C MET A 67 -2.65 -3.77 8.23
N SER A 68 -2.12 -3.50 9.41
CA SER A 68 -2.49 -2.33 10.22
C SER A 68 -1.25 -1.48 10.34
N VAL A 69 -1.11 -0.49 9.46
CA VAL A 69 0.07 0.37 9.45
C VAL A 69 -0.09 1.57 10.39
N ASN A 70 1.01 2.08 10.94
CA ASN A 70 0.90 3.30 11.73
C ASN A 70 0.65 4.51 10.85
N ILE A 71 1.30 4.57 9.69
CA ILE A 71 1.18 5.68 8.73
C ILE A 71 0.90 5.13 7.34
N LEU A 72 -0.14 5.66 6.70
CA LEU A 72 -0.34 5.56 5.26
C LEU A 72 0.01 6.92 4.64
N LYS A 73 1.01 6.98 3.75
CA LYS A 73 1.08 8.07 2.78
C LYS A 73 -0.02 7.81 1.77
N VAL A 74 -0.98 8.71 1.62
CA VAL A 74 -2.07 8.52 0.65
C VAL A 74 -1.53 8.60 -0.77
N GLY A 75 -2.11 7.78 -1.65
CA GLY A 75 -1.74 7.76 -3.07
C GLY A 75 -2.18 9.05 -3.75
N HIS A 76 -1.35 9.54 -4.68
CA HIS A 76 -1.72 10.59 -5.63
C HIS A 76 -2.38 11.80 -4.96
N HIS A 77 -1.78 12.26 -3.87
CA HIS A 77 -2.26 13.43 -3.13
C HIS A 77 -3.72 13.40 -2.67
N GLY A 78 -4.24 12.19 -2.40
CA GLY A 78 -5.65 12.01 -2.02
C GLY A 78 -6.63 12.29 -3.17
N SER A 79 -6.19 12.15 -4.43
CA SER A 79 -7.08 12.29 -5.58
C SER A 79 -8.22 11.27 -5.55
N LYS A 80 -9.32 11.57 -6.26
CA LYS A 80 -10.46 10.63 -6.39
C LYS A 80 -10.08 9.29 -7.05
N GLY A 81 -8.94 9.25 -7.75
CA GLY A 81 -8.39 8.08 -8.43
C GLY A 81 -7.56 7.16 -7.53
N ALA A 82 -7.34 7.54 -6.28
CA ALA A 82 -6.57 6.77 -5.29
C ALA A 82 -7.34 6.63 -3.97
N SER A 83 -6.78 5.87 -3.04
CA SER A 83 -7.29 5.54 -1.71
C SER A 83 -8.72 4.99 -1.73
N SER A 84 -8.95 3.91 -2.48
CA SER A 84 -10.24 3.21 -2.50
C SER A 84 -10.68 2.74 -1.11
N GLU A 85 -11.99 2.66 -0.90
CA GLU A 85 -12.55 2.16 0.36
C GLU A 85 -12.11 0.73 0.67
N GLU A 86 -12.03 -0.13 -0.35
CA GLU A 86 -11.51 -1.49 -0.24
C GLU A 86 -10.07 -1.51 0.29
N PHE A 87 -9.19 -0.70 -0.32
CA PHE A 87 -7.80 -0.58 0.10
C PHE A 87 -7.64 -0.01 1.52
N LEU A 88 -8.37 1.05 1.85
CA LEU A 88 -8.34 1.64 3.19
C LEU A 88 -8.88 0.68 4.26
N SER A 89 -9.92 -0.09 3.92
CA SER A 89 -10.49 -1.13 4.79
C SER A 89 -9.53 -2.30 4.99
N TYR A 90 -8.67 -2.56 4.02
CA TYR A 90 -7.62 -3.57 4.10
C TYR A 90 -6.41 -3.09 4.94
N VAL A 91 -5.93 -1.86 4.68
CA VAL A 91 -4.70 -1.28 5.28
C VAL A 91 -4.90 -0.74 6.70
N LYS A 92 -6.14 -0.37 7.06
CA LYS A 92 -6.55 0.14 8.39
C LYS A 92 -5.48 1.02 9.07
N PRO A 93 -5.06 2.13 8.42
CA PRO A 93 -3.97 2.95 8.93
C PRO A 93 -4.37 3.69 10.20
N ARG A 94 -3.44 3.85 11.16
CA ARG A 94 -3.68 4.70 12.34
C ARG A 94 -3.72 6.18 11.99
N LYS A 95 -2.92 6.60 11.01
CA LYS A 95 -2.87 7.97 10.48
C LYS A 95 -2.64 7.93 8.97
N CYS A 96 -3.27 8.86 8.27
CA CYS A 96 -3.00 9.13 6.87
C CYS A 96 -2.26 10.47 6.74
N ILE A 97 -1.26 10.53 5.86
CA ILE A 97 -0.55 11.76 5.52
C ILE A 97 -0.59 11.98 4.02
N ASP A 98 -0.79 13.23 3.61
CA ASP A 98 -0.58 13.66 2.24
C ASP A 98 0.71 14.49 2.18
N ILE A 99 1.45 14.38 1.06
CA ILE A 99 2.59 15.24 0.76
C ILE A 99 2.10 16.28 -0.22
N LEU A 100 1.88 17.50 0.25
CA LEU A 100 1.53 18.62 -0.63
C LEU A 100 2.78 19.07 -1.39
N TRP A 101 2.63 19.29 -2.70
CA TRP A 101 3.65 20.02 -3.45
C TRP A 101 3.74 21.44 -2.91
N GLY A 102 4.94 21.89 -2.59
CA GLY A 102 5.17 23.28 -2.17
C GLY A 102 4.63 24.22 -3.24
N ARG A 103 3.71 25.10 -2.84
CA ARG A 103 3.46 26.34 -3.58
C ARG A 103 4.52 27.36 -3.22
#